data_AF-A0A1M7UAK4-F1
#
_entry.id   AF-A0A1M7UAK4-F1
#
_cell.length_a   1.000
_cell.length_b   1.000
_cell.length_c   1.000
_cell.angle_alpha   90.00
_cell.angle_beta   90.00
_cell.angle_gamma   90.00
#
_symmetry.space_group_name_H-M   'P 1'
#
loop_
_entity.id
_entity.type
_entity.pdbx_description
1 polymer ?
#
loop_
_entity_poly.entity_id
_entity_poly.type
_entity_poly.pdbx_seq_one_letter_code
_entity_poly.pdbx_strand_id
1 'polypeptide(L)'
;MDRVKTFAMVLLIAWPATGSFVAAAPLFEPEAICRTAIAAIKDRDPKLIKVALTRGDVFFLTYTRPIDSFVWTYRCRIEGSRVVWADEPGRWRNDPKDDRISFEAIDAGARLQIVATHRNGQSEKQLFERDKILRSGAE
;
A
#
# COMPACT_ATOMS: atom_id res chain seq x y z
N MET A 1 43.34 -24.86 -54.87
CA MET A 1 42.35 -23.75 -54.90
C MET A 1 41.14 -24.36 -55.61
N ASP A 2 39.98 -24.61 -55.01
CA ASP A 2 39.35 -24.02 -53.82
C ASP A 2 38.38 -24.99 -53.13
N ARG A 3 38.26 -24.83 -51.81
CA ARG A 3 37.33 -25.56 -50.95
C ARG A 3 35.93 -24.97 -51.09
N VAL A 4 34.94 -25.73 -51.56
CA VAL A 4 33.53 -25.37 -51.40
C VAL A 4 33.09 -25.83 -50.01
N LYS A 5 32.99 -24.88 -49.07
CA LYS A 5 32.45 -25.11 -47.72
C LYS A 5 30.93 -25.20 -47.78
N THR A 6 30.41 -26.36 -47.40
CA THR A 6 29.00 -26.59 -47.07
C THR A 6 28.59 -25.67 -45.92
N PHE A 7 27.70 -24.72 -46.15
CA PHE A 7 27.05 -23.94 -45.10
C PHE A 7 25.71 -24.58 -44.76
N ALA A 8 25.67 -25.34 -43.66
CA ALA A 8 24.41 -25.76 -43.05
C ALA A 8 23.80 -24.55 -42.36
N MET A 9 22.69 -24.06 -42.91
CA MET A 9 21.90 -22.96 -42.36
C MET A 9 21.08 -23.48 -41.17
N VAL A 10 21.52 -23.17 -39.95
CA VAL A 10 20.75 -23.44 -38.73
C VAL A 10 19.68 -22.36 -38.61
N LEU A 11 18.43 -22.72 -38.88
CA LEU A 11 17.28 -21.84 -38.63
C LEU A 11 17.01 -21.83 -37.12
N LEU A 12 17.50 -20.81 -36.42
CA LEU A 12 17.13 -20.55 -35.03
C LEU A 12 15.68 -20.05 -35.00
N ILE A 13 14.76 -20.93 -34.62
CA ILE A 13 13.37 -20.58 -34.34
C ILE A 13 13.37 -19.77 -33.06
N ALA A 14 13.34 -18.44 -33.19
CA ALA A 14 13.18 -17.54 -32.07
C ALA A 14 11.75 -17.72 -31.51
N TRP A 15 11.62 -18.48 -30.42
CA TRP A 15 10.38 -18.57 -29.67
C TRP A 15 10.10 -17.19 -29.07
N PRO A 16 8.99 -16.51 -29.42
CA PRO A 16 8.64 -15.29 -28.74
C PRO A 16 8.35 -15.65 -27.28
N ALA A 17 9.21 -15.20 -26.37
CA ALA A 17 8.92 -15.22 -24.94
C ALA A 17 7.76 -14.25 -24.72
N THR A 18 6.53 -14.76 -24.80
CA THR A 18 5.34 -14.05 -24.33
C THR A 18 5.41 -13.99 -22.81
N GLY A 19 6.23 -13.09 -22.28
CA GLY A 19 6.20 -12.70 -20.89
C GLY A 19 4.85 -12.03 -20.63
N SER A 20 3.95 -12.75 -19.96
CA SER A 20 2.76 -12.14 -19.40
C SER A 20 3.20 -11.25 -18.24
N PHE A 21 3.24 -9.94 -18.45
CA PHE A 21 3.31 -8.99 -17.35
C PHE A 21 1.94 -9.02 -16.67
N VAL A 22 1.77 -9.87 -15.67
CA VAL A 22 0.63 -9.76 -14.77
C VAL A 22 0.88 -8.50 -13.94
N ALA A 23 0.25 -7.40 -14.34
CA ALA A 23 0.11 -6.26 -13.44
C ALA A 23 -0.73 -6.75 -12.26
N ALA A 24 -0.09 -7.04 -11.13
CA ALA A 24 -0.79 -7.34 -9.90
C ALA A 24 -1.66 -6.13 -9.57
N ALA A 25 -2.98 -6.26 -9.71
CA ALA A 25 -3.91 -5.26 -9.21
C ALA A 25 -3.60 -5.00 -7.73
N PRO A 26 -3.72 -3.75 -7.23
CA PRO A 26 -3.61 -3.51 -5.80
C PRO A 26 -4.69 -4.35 -5.11
N LEU A 27 -4.26 -5.38 -4.37
CA LEU A 27 -5.16 -6.34 -3.74
C LEU A 27 -6.03 -5.67 -2.67
N PHE A 28 -5.67 -4.47 -2.21
CA PHE A 28 -6.41 -3.71 -1.23
C PHE A 28 -6.86 -2.38 -1.83
N GLU A 29 -8.12 -2.04 -1.58
CA GLU A 29 -8.67 -0.73 -1.94
C GLU A 29 -7.92 0.40 -1.22
N PRO A 30 -7.69 1.55 -1.87
CA PRO A 30 -6.99 2.69 -1.25
C PRO A 30 -7.55 3.11 0.10
N GLU A 31 -8.88 3.05 0.26
CA GLU A 31 -9.56 3.30 1.54
C GLU A 31 -9.08 2.33 2.64
N ALA A 32 -9.04 1.03 2.35
CA ALA A 32 -8.63 0.01 3.31
C ALA A 32 -7.15 0.18 3.70
N ILE A 33 -6.31 0.55 2.74
CA ILE A 33 -4.90 0.89 2.98
C ILE A 33 -4.79 2.11 3.90
N CYS A 34 -5.50 3.19 3.58
CA CYS A 34 -5.48 4.43 4.35
C CYS A 34 -5.94 4.24 5.80
N ARG A 35 -7.06 3.52 6.01
CA ARG A 35 -7.55 3.19 7.35
C ARG A 35 -6.55 2.37 8.13
N THR A 36 -6.02 1.30 7.53
CA THR A 36 -5.03 0.42 8.17
C THR A 36 -3.75 1.16 8.52
N ALA A 37 -3.27 2.03 7.62
CA ALA A 37 -2.06 2.81 7.86
C ALA A 37 -2.23 3.77 9.05
N ILE A 38 -3.33 4.53 9.11
CA ILE A 38 -3.59 5.41 10.27
C ILE A 38 -3.71 4.61 11.56
N ALA A 39 -4.36 3.44 11.52
CA ALA A 39 -4.44 2.53 12.66
C ALA A 39 -3.04 2.08 13.13
N ALA A 40 -2.17 1.66 12.20
CA ALA A 40 -0.79 1.27 12.51
C ALA A 40 0.00 2.42 13.15
N ILE A 41 -0.13 3.63 12.59
CA ILE A 41 0.55 4.85 13.08
C ILE A 41 0.10 5.24 14.48
N LYS A 42 -1.18 5.04 14.80
CA LYS A 42 -1.78 5.44 16.09
C LYS A 42 -1.86 4.29 17.10
N ASP A 43 -1.35 3.12 16.75
CA ASP A 43 -1.45 1.89 17.54
C ASP A 43 -2.92 1.59 17.93
N ARG A 44 -3.77 1.48 16.90
CA ARG A 44 -5.21 1.24 17.01
C ARG A 44 -5.66 0.13 16.08
N ASP A 45 -6.81 -0.45 16.38
CA ASP A 45 -7.48 -1.38 15.47
C ASP A 45 -7.98 -0.63 14.21
N PRO A 46 -7.66 -1.09 12.98
CA PRO A 46 -8.18 -0.53 11.73
C PRO A 46 -9.70 -0.36 11.67
N LYS A 47 -10.46 -1.16 12.41
CA LYS A 47 -11.94 -1.07 12.50
C LYS A 47 -12.41 0.20 13.21
N LEU A 48 -11.60 0.79 14.07
CA LEU A 48 -11.92 2.02 14.79
C LEU A 48 -11.67 3.28 13.95
N ILE A 49 -10.95 3.14 12.83
CA ILE A 49 -10.71 4.22 11.88
C ILE A 49 -11.80 4.19 10.82
N LYS A 50 -12.56 5.27 10.65
CA LYS A 50 -13.64 5.38 9.66
C LYS A 50 -13.29 6.38 8.58
N VAL A 51 -13.71 6.15 7.33
CA VAL A 51 -13.73 7.21 6.30
C VAL A 51 -14.98 8.04 6.52
N ALA A 52 -14.79 9.32 6.82
CA ALA A 52 -15.89 10.27 6.99
C ALA A 52 -16.37 10.83 5.65
N LEU A 53 -15.42 11.10 4.74
CA LEU A 53 -15.70 11.55 3.37
C LEU A 53 -14.46 11.38 2.48
N THR A 54 -14.69 11.38 1.17
CA THR A 54 -13.63 11.33 0.16
C THR A 54 -13.74 12.54 -0.75
N ARG A 55 -12.61 13.20 -1.05
CA ARG A 55 -12.52 14.31 -2.02
C ARG A 55 -11.36 14.06 -2.97
N GLY A 56 -11.67 13.74 -4.23
CA GLY A 56 -10.64 13.32 -5.18
C GLY A 56 -9.94 12.06 -4.70
N ASP A 57 -8.61 12.12 -4.59
CA ASP A 57 -7.74 11.05 -4.10
C ASP A 57 -7.50 11.09 -2.58
N VAL A 58 -8.12 12.05 -1.87
CA VAL A 58 -7.93 12.25 -0.43
C VAL A 58 -9.09 11.66 0.37
N PHE A 59 -8.76 10.73 1.26
CA PHE A 59 -9.64 10.16 2.27
C PHE A 59 -9.52 10.96 3.56
N PHE A 60 -10.66 11.43 4.07
CA PHE A 60 -10.75 12.06 5.38
C PHE A 60 -11.22 11.02 6.38
N LEU A 61 -10.40 10.78 7.40
CA LEU A 61 -10.56 9.68 8.34
C LEU A 61 -10.85 10.22 9.73
N THR A 62 -11.63 9.46 10.52
CA THR A 62 -11.88 9.75 11.93
C THR A 62 -11.51 8.56 12.81
N TYR A 63 -11.06 8.85 14.02
CA TYR A 63 -10.97 7.91 15.13
C TYR A 63 -11.74 8.48 16.31
N THR A 64 -12.78 7.78 16.74
CA THR A 64 -13.52 8.13 17.96
C THR A 64 -13.00 7.27 19.10
N ARG A 65 -12.38 7.90 20.10
CA ARG A 65 -11.81 7.17 21.24
C ARG A 65 -12.94 6.61 22.12
N PRO A 66 -12.98 5.29 22.41
CA PRO A 66 -14.12 4.68 23.12
C PRO A 66 -14.35 5.18 24.55
N ILE A 67 -13.30 5.60 25.26
CA ILE A 67 -13.37 5.93 26.70
C ILE A 67 -14.03 7.29 26.99
N ASP A 68 -14.00 8.22 26.03
CA ASP A 68 -14.47 9.60 26.26
C ASP A 68 -15.06 10.25 25.00
N SER A 69 -15.26 9.48 23.93
CA SER A 69 -15.81 9.93 22.66
C SER A 69 -15.01 11.06 21.99
N PHE A 70 -13.76 11.31 22.40
CA PHE A 70 -12.94 12.31 21.74
C PHE A 70 -12.63 11.88 20.30
N VAL A 71 -12.83 12.79 19.34
CA VAL A 71 -12.65 12.51 17.91
C VAL A 71 -11.35 13.11 17.41
N TRP A 72 -10.52 12.25 16.81
CA TRP A 72 -9.38 12.67 16.01
C TRP A 72 -9.73 12.58 14.53
N THR A 73 -9.20 13.51 13.76
CA THR A 73 -9.40 13.61 12.31
C THR A 73 -8.05 13.56 11.60
N TYR A 74 -8.03 12.87 10.46
CA TYR A 74 -6.85 12.67 9.64
C TYR A 74 -7.19 12.83 8.16
N ARG A 75 -6.16 13.04 7.35
CA ARG A 75 -6.24 12.90 5.89
C ARG A 75 -5.22 11.87 5.42
N CYS A 76 -5.57 11.15 4.37
CA CYS A 76 -4.73 10.14 3.75
C CYS A 76 -4.92 10.13 2.24
N ARG A 77 -3.82 9.89 1.50
CA ARG A 77 -3.83 9.56 0.08
C ARG A 77 -2.73 8.55 -0.25
N ILE A 78 -2.86 7.90 -1.39
CA ILE A 78 -1.92 6.88 -1.87
C ILE A 78 -1.07 7.45 -3.01
N GLU A 79 0.25 7.31 -2.89
CA GLU A 79 1.23 7.71 -3.91
C GLU A 79 2.13 6.50 -4.22
N GLY A 80 1.77 5.73 -5.27
CA GLY A 80 2.44 4.45 -5.57
C GLY A 80 2.24 3.45 -4.42
N SER A 81 3.33 2.97 -3.83
CA SER A 81 3.32 2.12 -2.62
C SER A 81 3.45 2.89 -1.30
N ARG A 82 3.34 4.23 -1.35
CA ARG A 82 3.44 5.10 -0.17
C ARG A 82 2.07 5.56 0.29
N VAL A 83 1.89 5.61 1.61
CA VAL A 83 0.79 6.34 2.26
C VAL A 83 1.29 7.72 2.67
N VAL A 84 0.64 8.78 2.18
CA VAL A 84 0.89 10.16 2.62
C VAL A 84 -0.27 10.62 3.47
N TRP A 85 0.01 11.08 4.68
CA TRP A 85 -1.02 11.36 5.67
C TRP A 85 -0.78 12.66 6.46
N ALA A 86 -1.81 13.16 7.12
CA ALA A 86 -1.79 14.34 7.99
C ALA A 86 -2.80 14.18 9.14
N ASP A 87 -2.55 14.86 10.27
CA ASP A 87 -3.66 15.21 11.17
C ASP A 87 -4.49 16.31 10.49
N GLU A 88 -5.78 16.39 10.82
CA GLU A 88 -6.68 17.41 10.27
C GLU A 88 -7.24 18.29 11.39
N PRO A 89 -6.98 19.61 11.38
CA PRO A 89 -6.10 20.33 10.43
C PRO A 89 -4.62 20.03 10.66
N GLY A 90 -3.80 20.14 9.60
CA GLY A 90 -2.37 19.89 9.72
C GLY A 90 -1.61 19.77 8.41
N ARG A 91 -0.27 19.75 8.54
CA ARG A 91 0.69 19.56 7.44
C ARG A 91 0.70 18.10 6.98
N TRP A 92 0.83 17.90 5.67
CA TRP A 92 1.13 16.59 5.09
C TRP A 92 2.51 16.08 5.49
N ARG A 93 2.61 14.82 5.90
CA ARG A 93 3.87 14.16 6.26
C ARG A 93 4.57 13.60 5.01
N ASN A 94 5.03 14.51 4.16
CA ASN A 94 5.75 14.21 2.92
C ASN A 94 7.16 14.82 2.85
N ASP A 95 7.64 15.46 3.92
CA ASP A 95 8.99 16.00 4.02
C ASP A 95 10.02 14.85 4.16
N PRO A 96 11.27 15.01 3.68
CA PRO A 96 12.33 14.03 3.91
C PRO A 96 12.61 13.71 5.38
N LYS A 97 12.25 14.60 6.31
CA LYS A 97 12.37 14.41 7.77
C LYS A 97 11.13 13.76 8.39
N ASP A 98 10.09 13.44 7.61
CA ASP A 98 8.97 12.67 8.10
C ASP A 98 9.23 11.18 8.02
N ASP A 99 8.61 10.44 8.93
CA ASP A 99 8.55 8.99 8.82
C ASP A 99 7.81 8.61 7.53
N ARG A 100 8.39 7.66 6.79
CA ARG A 100 7.82 7.17 5.53
C ARG A 100 6.95 5.96 5.83
N ILE A 101 5.69 6.05 5.42
CA ILE A 101 4.74 4.95 5.54
C ILE A 101 4.56 4.32 4.17
N SER A 102 4.87 3.03 4.05
CA SER A 102 4.63 2.25 2.85
C SER A 102 3.75 1.04 3.14
N PHE A 103 3.17 0.47 2.10
CA PHE A 103 2.34 -0.72 2.22
C PHE A 103 2.69 -1.75 1.15
N GLU A 104 2.46 -3.02 1.47
CA GLU A 104 2.64 -4.13 0.55
C GLU A 104 1.56 -5.19 0.80
N ALA A 105 0.98 -5.71 -0.28
CA ALA A 105 0.13 -6.88 -0.21
C ALA A 105 0.99 -8.14 -0.29
N ILE A 106 0.98 -8.97 0.74
CA ILE A 106 1.78 -10.20 0.81
C ILE A 106 0.88 -11.43 0.77
N ASP A 107 1.48 -12.60 0.55
CA ASP A 107 0.78 -13.90 0.46
C ASP A 107 -0.37 -13.89 -0.54
N ALA A 108 -0.11 -13.45 -1.79
CA ALA A 108 -1.15 -13.26 -2.80
C ALA A 108 -2.32 -12.37 -2.33
N GLY A 109 -2.05 -11.45 -1.40
CA GLY A 109 -2.99 -10.48 -0.84
C GLY A 109 -3.77 -10.97 0.37
N ALA A 110 -3.45 -12.13 0.94
CA ALA A 110 -4.10 -12.55 2.18
C ALA A 110 -3.84 -11.55 3.33
N ARG A 111 -2.71 -10.84 3.28
CA ARG A 111 -2.29 -9.89 4.31
C ARG A 111 -1.83 -8.56 3.71
N LEU A 112 -2.12 -7.49 4.43
CA LEU A 112 -1.58 -6.16 4.18
C LEU A 112 -0.45 -5.90 5.20
N GLN A 113 0.75 -5.61 4.70
CA GLN A 113 1.87 -5.16 5.51
C GLN A 113 1.96 -3.64 5.46
N ILE A 114 2.00 -2.99 6.62
CA ILE A 114 2.36 -1.58 6.77
C ILE A 114 3.78 -1.50 7.29
N VAL A 115 4.61 -0.66 6.66
CA VAL A 115 5.99 -0.42 7.06
C VAL A 115 6.16 1.05 7.37
N ALA A 116 6.59 1.36 8.59
CA ALA A 116 6.96 2.70 9.01
C ALA A 116 8.49 2.80 9.06
N THR A 117 9.09 3.55 8.14
CA THR A 117 10.52 3.83 8.14
C THR A 117 10.76 5.18 8.80
N HIS A 118 11.42 5.17 9.95
CA HIS A 118 11.75 6.36 10.71
C HIS A 118 12.95 7.09 10.13
N ARG A 119 13.13 8.36 10.53
CA ARG A 119 14.26 9.21 10.11
C ARG A 119 15.66 8.59 10.29
N ASN A 120 15.83 7.72 11.28
CA ASN A 120 17.10 7.04 11.55
C ASN A 120 17.32 5.80 10.66
N GLY A 121 16.42 5.53 9.70
CA GLY A 121 16.45 4.37 8.81
C GLY A 121 15.88 3.09 9.43
N GLN A 122 15.56 3.09 10.72
CA GLN A 122 14.90 1.95 11.35
C GLN A 122 13.49 1.81 10.80
N SER A 123 13.05 0.57 10.59
CA SER A 123 11.72 0.31 10.08
C SER A 123 10.96 -0.63 11.01
N GLU A 124 9.74 -0.25 11.31
CA GLU A 124 8.76 -1.10 12.00
C GLU A 124 7.80 -1.69 10.96
N LYS A 125 7.41 -2.95 11.15
CA LYS A 125 6.51 -3.67 10.25
C LYS A 125 5.32 -4.19 11.04
N GLN A 126 4.12 -3.94 10.54
CA GLN A 126 2.88 -4.46 11.10
C GLN A 126 2.11 -5.21 10.02
N LEU A 127 1.54 -6.37 10.37
CA LEU A 127 0.82 -7.26 9.46
C LEU A 127 -0.66 -7.32 9.84
N PHE A 128 -1.51 -7.20 8.83
CA PHE A 128 -2.95 -7.18 9.01
C PHE A 128 -3.61 -8.19 8.07
N GLU A 129 -4.42 -9.09 8.63
CA GLU A 129 -5.19 -10.07 7.87
C GLU A 129 -6.31 -9.37 7.10
N ARG A 130 -6.50 -9.74 5.83
CA ARG A 130 -7.49 -9.11 4.95
C ARG A 130 -8.91 -9.17 5.49
N ASP A 131 -9.30 -10.31 6.04
CA ASP A 131 -10.63 -10.54 6.61
C ASP A 131 -10.90 -9.66 7.83
N LYS A 132 -9.87 -9.34 8.62
CA LYS A 132 -9.97 -8.44 9.78
C LYS A 132 -10.11 -6.98 9.38
N ILE A 133 -9.54 -6.56 8.26
CA ILE A 133 -9.65 -5.19 7.76
C ILE A 133 -10.98 -4.95 7.01
N LEU A 134 -11.36 -5.87 6.11
CA LEU A 134 -12.49 -5.65 5.18
C LEU A 134 -13.88 -5.86 5.78
N ARG A 135 -14.04 -6.61 6.88
CA ARG A 135 -15.35 -6.86 7.52
C ARG A 135 -15.96 -5.67 8.29
N SER A 136 -15.40 -4.47 8.13
CA SER A 136 -15.72 -3.30 8.96
C SER A 136 -16.63 -2.26 8.28
N GLY A 137 -17.23 -2.60 7.14
CA GLY A 137 -18.16 -1.74 6.39
C GLY A 137 -19.56 -2.33 6.20
N ALA A 138 -19.91 -3.40 6.92
CA ALA A 138 -21.22 -4.05 6.84
C ALA A 138 -21.87 -4.09 8.22
N GLU A 139 -22.36 -2.95 8.68
CA GLU A 139 -23.38 -2.82 9.74
C GLU A 139 -24.09 -1.48 9.61
#